data_AF-A0A534LJ65-F1
#
_entry.id   AF-A0A534LJ65-F1
#
_cell.length_a   1.000
_cell.length_b   1.000
_cell.length_c   1.000
_cell.angle_alpha   90.00
_cell.angle_beta   90.00
_cell.angle_gamma   90.00
#
_symmetry.space_group_name_H-M   'P 1'
#
loop_
_entity.id
_entity.type
_entity.pdbx_description
1 polymer ?
#
loop_
_entity_poly.entity_id
_entity_poly.type
_entity_poly.pdbx_seq_one_letter_code
_entity_poly.pdbx_strand_id
1 'polypeptide(L)' 'MTEVVIRAFRVSGYVPGPCPKCSKEERGLVMFEDYALGWECLLCGEIGRADRVEWIEGRDPGLADLNEEEE' A
#
# COMPACT_ATOMS: atom_id res chain seq x y z
N MET A 1 -17.63 -14.80 2.28
CA MET A 1 -17.18 -13.40 2.34
C MET A 1 -15.93 -13.32 1.49
N THR A 2 -15.85 -12.37 0.56
CA THR A 2 -14.69 -12.21 -0.31
C THR A 2 -13.53 -11.66 0.52
N GLU A 3 -12.49 -12.46 0.73
CA GLU A 3 -11.28 -12.03 1.45
C GLU A 3 -10.68 -10.79 0.77
N VAL A 4 -10.41 -9.74 1.55
CA VAL A 4 -9.76 -8.52 1.03
C VAL A 4 -8.26 -8.69 1.17
N VAL A 5 -7.62 -9.10 0.09
CA VAL A 5 -6.16 -9.26 0.01
C VAL A 5 -5.55 -8.00 -0.60
N ILE A 6 -4.67 -7.33 0.14
CA ILE A 6 -3.88 -6.21 -0.39
C ILE A 6 -2.45 -6.65 -0.66
N ARG A 7 -1.83 -6.05 -1.66
CA ARG A 7 -0.40 -6.23 -1.93
C ARG A 7 0.34 -5.01 -1.41
N ALA A 8 1.42 -5.20 -0.66
CA ALA A 8 2.22 -4.12 -0.12
C ALA A 8 3.71 -4.37 -0.39
N PHE A 9 4.44 -3.34 -0.79
CA PHE A 9 5.89 -3.42 -0.89
C PHE A 9 6.49 -3.52 0.50
N ARG A 10 7.32 -4.54 0.72
CA ARG A 10 7.89 -4.82 2.05
C ARG A 10 8.81 -3.71 2.58
N VAL A 11 9.47 -3.00 1.67
CA VAL A 11 10.46 -1.96 2.00
C VAL A 11 9.78 -0.62 2.29
N SER A 12 8.90 -0.16 1.42
CA SER A 12 8.24 1.15 1.53
C SER A 12 6.88 1.11 2.23
N GLY A 13 6.29 -0.08 2.42
CA GLY A 13 4.90 -0.21 2.91
C GLY A 13 3.86 0.32 1.92
N TYR A 14 4.27 0.60 0.68
CA TYR A 14 3.40 1.13 -0.35
C TYR A 14 2.43 0.06 -0.86
N VAL A 15 1.15 0.39 -0.96
CA VAL A 15 0.10 -0.54 -1.41
C VAL A 15 -0.30 -0.15 -2.84
N PRO A 16 0.18 -0.84 -3.89
CA PRO A 16 -0.26 -0.57 -5.24
C PRO A 16 -1.75 -0.88 -5.44
N GLY A 17 -2.41 -0.04 -6.23
CA GLY A 17 -3.78 -0.21 -6.67
C GLY A 17 -4.65 1.02 -6.41
N PRO A 18 -5.66 1.26 -7.25
CA PRO A 18 -6.49 2.46 -7.16
C PRO A 18 -7.27 2.46 -5.85
N CYS A 19 -7.33 3.61 -5.19
CA CYS A 19 -8.25 3.83 -4.09
C CYS A 19 -9.69 3.70 -4.59
N PRO A 20 -10.57 2.93 -3.94
CA PRO A 20 -11.97 2.79 -4.36
C PRO A 20 -12.76 4.11 -4.31
N LYS A 21 -12.27 5.12 -3.58
CA LYS A 21 -12.92 6.42 -3.43
C LYS A 21 -12.49 7.44 -4.49
N CYS A 22 -11.17 7.63 -4.65
CA CYS A 22 -10.61 8.68 -5.50
C CYS A 22 -9.94 8.15 -6.77
N SER A 23 -9.91 6.83 -6.96
CA SER A 23 -9.27 6.12 -8.08
C SER A 23 -7.78 6.39 -8.26
N LYS A 24 -7.13 7.03 -7.29
CA LYS A 24 -5.69 7.31 -7.31
C LYS A 24 -4.91 6.17 -6.69
N GLU A 25 -3.75 5.89 -7.25
CA GLU A 25 -2.82 4.87 -6.80
C GLU A 25 -1.84 5.52 -5.83
N GLU A 26 -2.31 5.87 -4.63
CA GLU A 26 -1.49 6.45 -3.55
C GLU A 26 -2.02 5.91 -2.21
N ARG A 27 -1.64 4.68 -1.88
CA ARG A 27 -2.08 3.99 -0.66
C ARG A 27 -0.88 3.52 0.16
N GLY A 28 -0.94 3.74 1.47
CA GLY A 28 0.02 3.24 2.45
C GLY A 28 -0.56 2.05 3.22
N LEU A 29 0.32 1.14 3.64
CA LEU A 29 -0.03 0.07 4.57
C LEU A 29 -0.20 0.68 5.98
N VAL A 30 -1.32 0.35 6.63
CA VAL A 30 -1.57 0.76 8.01
C VAL A 30 -1.76 -0.48 8.88
N MET A 31 -1.18 -0.46 10.07
CA MET A 31 -1.41 -1.48 11.10
C MET A 31 -2.27 -0.86 12.20
N PHE A 32 -3.35 -1.54 12.56
CA PHE A 32 -4.22 -1.13 13.65
C PHE A 32 -3.74 -1.72 14.98
N GLU A 33 -4.21 -1.16 16.09
CA GLU A 33 -3.84 -1.60 17.45
C GLU A 33 -4.24 -3.05 17.78
N ASP A 34 -5.25 -3.59 17.08
CA ASP A 34 -5.76 -4.95 17.28
C ASP A 34 -5.03 -6.01 16.40
N TYR A 35 -3.81 -5.73 15.95
CA TYR A 35 -3.08 -6.55 14.95
C TYR A 35 -3.77 -6.67 13.59
N ALA A 36 -4.85 -5.92 13.35
CA ALA A 36 -5.47 -5.87 12.04
C ALA A 36 -4.56 -5.10 11.07
N LEU A 37 -4.52 -5.58 9.83
CA LEU A 37 -3.82 -4.91 8.74
C LEU A 37 -4.84 -4.19 7.84
N GLY A 38 -4.41 -3.09 7.25
CA GLY A 38 -5.24 -2.32 6.34
C GLY A 38 -4.41 -1.44 5.44
N TRP A 39 -5.11 -0.57 4.74
CA TRP A 39 -4.53 0.42 3.88
C TRP A 39 -5.20 1.76 4.13
N GLU A 40 -4.44 2.82 3.97
CA GLU A 40 -4.92 4.20 3.99
C GLU A 40 -4.55 4.86 2.66
N CYS A 41 -5.50 5.55 2.03
CA CYS A 41 -5.21 6.38 0.88
C CYS A 41 -4.62 7.70 1.34
N LEU A 42 -3.37 7.96 0.95
CA LEU A 42 -2.61 9.13 1.35
C LEU A 42 -3.16 10.45 0.78
N LEU A 43 -4.00 10.37 -0.25
CA LEU A 43 -4.61 11.55 -0.87
C LEU A 43 -5.94 11.97 -0.27
N CYS A 44 -6.82 11.01 0.03
CA CYS A 44 -8.20 11.30 0.45
C CYS A 44 -8.52 10.83 1.87
N GLY A 45 -7.55 10.17 2.53
CA GLY A 45 -7.71 9.63 3.89
C GLY A 45 -8.68 8.45 3.97
N GLU A 46 -9.00 7.80 2.84
CA GLU A 46 -9.85 6.60 2.87
C GLU A 46 -9.11 5.43 3.49
N ILE A 47 -9.73 4.76 4.45
CA ILE A 47 -9.12 3.65 5.17
C ILE A 47 -9.92 2.39 4.88
N GLY A 48 -9.23 1.30 4.53
CA GLY A 48 -9.84 -0.01 4.39
C GLY A 48 -9.11 -1.08 5.16
N ARG A 49 -9.86 -2.04 5.69
CA ARG A 49 -9.30 -3.24 6.32
C ARG A 49 -8.91 -4.26 5.27
N ALA A 50 -7.81 -4.96 5.52
CA ALA A 50 -7.37 -6.09 4.74
C ALA A 50 -7.36 -7.34 5.63
N ASP A 51 -7.83 -8.44 5.09
CA ASP A 51 -7.80 -9.74 5.77
C ASP A 51 -6.40 -10.36 5.67
N ARG A 52 -5.73 -10.10 4.53
CA ARG A 52 -4.39 -10.61 4.24
C ARG A 52 -3.56 -9.59 3.48
N VAL A 53 -2.27 -9.56 3.79
CA VAL A 53 -1.27 -8.77 3.08
C VAL A 53 -0.33 -9.69 2.34
N GLU A 54 -0.24 -9.52 1.03
CA GLU A 54 0.79 -10.13 0.18
C GLU A 54 1.96 -9.16 0.05
N TRP A 55 3.13 -9.59 0.51
CA TRP A 55 4.33 -8.78 0.44
C TRP A 55 4.97 -8.90 -0.94
N ILE A 56 5.10 -7.78 -1.64
CA ILE A 56 5.84 -7.72 -2.89
C ILE A 56 7.33 -7.56 -2.53
N GLU A 57 8.11 -8.56 -2.95
CA GLU A 57 9.57 -8.52 -2.89
C GLU A 57 10.09 -7.81 -4.16
N GLY A 58 10.60 -6.60 -3.99
CA GLY A 58 11.06 -5.76 -5.10
C GLY A 58 11.07 -4.29 -4.73
N ARG A 59 11.75 -3.48 -5.55
CA ARG A 59 11.74 -2.02 -5.43
C ARG A 59 10.41 -1.52 -6.01
N ASP A 60 9.74 -0.62 -5.29
CA ASP A 60 8.50 -0.06 -5.83
C ASP A 60 8.83 0.84 -7.03
N PRO A 61 8.07 0.76 -8.13
CA PRO A 61 8.34 1.55 -9.32
C PRO A 61 8.10 3.05 -9.12
N GLY A 62 7.40 3.45 -8.04
CA GLY A 62 7.21 4.87 -7.68
C GLY A 62 8.43 5.51 -7.01
N LEU A 63 9.29 4.70 -6.38
CA LEU A 63 10.54 5.07 -5.73
C LEU A 63 11.77 4.68 -6.57
N ALA A 64 11.55 4.00 -7.71
CA ALA A 64 12.60 3.73 -8.68
C ALA A 64 13.17 5.03 -9.27
N ASP A 65 12.34 6.07 -9.39
CA ASP A 65 12.73 7.39 -9.92
C ASP A 65 13.60 8.21 -8.94
N LEU A 66 13.63 7.85 -7.65
CA LEU A 66 14.36 8.60 -6.61
C LEU A 66 15.80 8.10 -6.38
N ASN A 67 16.32 7.19 -7.21
CA ASN A 67 17.63 6.58 -6.96
C ASN A 67 18.54 6.47 -8.19
N GLU A 68 18.29 7.28 -9.23
CA GLU A 68 19.23 7.46 -10.36
C GLU A 68 20.21 8.63 -10.15
N GLU A 69 20.29 9.23 -8.95
CA GLU A 69 21.31 10.23 -8.59
C GLU A 69 22.23 9.73 -7.46
N GLU A 70 22.86 8.58 -7.64
CA GLU A 70 24.15 8.27 -7.00
C GLU A 70 25.04 7.57 -8.02
N GLU A 71 25.72 8.34 -8.88
CA GLU A 71 27.08 8.07 -9.40
C GLU A 71 27.67 9.31 -10.09
#